data_AF-A0A7W5SKS6-F1
#
_entry.id   AF-A0A7W5SKS6-F1
#
_cell.length_a   1.000
_cell.length_b   1.000
_cell.length_c   1.000
_cell.angle_alpha   90.00
_cell.angle_beta   90.00
_cell.angle_gamma   90.00
#
_symmetry.space_group_name_H-M   'P 1'
#
loop_
_entity.id
_entity.type
_entity.pdbx_description
1 polymer ?
#
loop_
_entity_poly.entity_id
_entity_poly.type
_entity_poly.pdbx_seq_one_letter_code
_entity_poly.pdbx_strand_id
1 'polypeptide(L)' 'MATDHTPILTPTGRGSYVDVSQVSLDDILFSYDRCPTEFIDQPRDSVIAAYHEAWRQIEDWLNS' A
#
# COMPACT_ATOMS: atom_id res chain seq x y z
N MET A 1 -20.36 -0.49 14.93
CA MET A 1 -20.86 0.01 13.64
C MET A 1 -19.73 -0.15 12.65
N ALA A 2 -19.85 -1.07 11.70
CA ALA A 2 -18.87 -1.17 10.62
C ALA A 2 -19.17 -0.03 9.65
N THR A 3 -18.28 0.96 9.58
CA THR A 3 -18.28 1.91 8.47
C THR A 3 -17.89 1.11 7.24
N ASP A 4 -18.83 0.97 6.30
CA ASP A 4 -18.69 0.30 5.00
C ASP A 4 -17.70 1.10 4.13
N HIS A 5 -16.42 1.11 4.54
CA HIS A 5 -15.35 1.69 3.75
C HIS A 5 -14.98 0.68 2.67
N THR A 6 -14.94 1.13 1.42
CA THR A 6 -14.31 0.34 0.37
C THR A 6 -12.81 0.33 0.67
N PRO A 7 -12.17 -0.84 0.82
CA PRO A 7 -10.75 -0.90 1.12
C PRO A 7 -9.95 -0.24 -0.02
N ILE A 8 -9.08 0.71 0.34
CA ILE A 8 -8.17 1.36 -0.60
C ILE A 8 -6.87 0.56 -0.59
N LEU A 9 -6.58 -0.06 -1.73
CA LEU A 9 -5.47 -0.99 -1.86
C LEU A 9 -4.23 -0.31 -2.45
N THR A 10 -3.06 -0.69 -1.93
CA THR A 10 -1.76 -0.28 -2.47
C THR A 10 -0.94 -1.53 -2.86
N PRO A 11 -0.18 -1.48 -3.98
CA PRO A 11 0.75 -2.55 -4.32
C PRO A 11 1.84 -2.69 -3.27
N THR A 12 2.36 -3.91 -3.14
CA THR A 12 3.50 -4.22 -2.27
C THR A 12 4.83 -4.33 -3.02
N GLY A 13 4.79 -4.30 -4.36
CA GLY A 13 5.95 -4.53 -5.24
C GLY A 13 6.46 -5.97 -5.31
N ARG A 14 5.66 -6.91 -4.80
CA ARG A 14 5.91 -8.36 -4.83
C ARG A 14 4.69 -9.15 -5.30
N GLY A 15 3.97 -8.64 -6.31
CA GLY A 15 2.81 -9.30 -6.92
C GLY A 15 1.56 -9.39 -6.01
N SER A 16 1.48 -8.57 -4.97
CA SER A 16 0.33 -8.53 -4.06
C SER A 16 -0.06 -7.11 -3.68
N TYR A 17 -1.29 -6.96 -3.20
CA TYR A 17 -1.88 -5.69 -2.77
C TYR A 17 -2.33 -5.82 -1.31
N VAL A 18 -2.28 -4.71 -0.58
CA VAL A 18 -2.65 -4.61 0.83
C VAL A 18 -3.54 -3.40 1.06
N ASP A 19 -4.42 -3.49 2.05
CA ASP A 19 -5.24 -2.36 2.49
C ASP A 19 -4.37 -1.34 3.22
N VAL A 20 -4.31 -0.13 2.67
CA VAL A 20 -3.45 0.96 3.18
C VAL A 20 -3.89 1.42 4.58
N SER A 21 -5.14 1.17 5.00
CA SER A 21 -5.62 1.48 6.35
C SER A 21 -5.13 0.50 7.43
N GLN A 22 -4.63 -0.68 7.02
CA GLN A 22 -4.24 -1.77 7.92
C GLN A 22 -2.73 -1.99 8.00
N VAL A 23 -1.93 -1.24 7.23
CA VAL A 23 -0.50 -1.47 7.08
C VAL A 23 0.28 -0.16 6.96
N SER A 24 1.48 -0.13 7.55
CA SER A 24 2.40 1.00 7.37
C SER A 24 3.23 0.86 6.10
N LEU A 25 3.73 1.99 5.56
CA LEU A 25 4.70 1.97 4.47
C LEU A 25 5.95 1.17 4.86
N ASP A 26 6.41 1.31 6.11
CA ASP A 26 7.60 0.61 6.61
C ASP A 26 7.41 -0.92 6.59
N ASP A 27 6.22 -1.43 6.93
CA ASP A 27 5.93 -2.87 6.89
C ASP A 27 5.94 -3.42 5.46
N ILE A 28 5.43 -2.63 4.50
CA ILE A 28 5.48 -2.96 3.08
C ILE A 28 6.93 -3.01 2.62
N LEU A 29 7.72 -1.97 2.92
CA LEU A 29 9.11 -1.87 2.50
C LEU A 29 10.01 -2.92 3.17
N PHE A 30 9.75 -3.24 4.44
CA PHE A 30 10.42 -4.33 5.14
C PHE A 30 10.20 -5.67 4.43
N SER A 31 8.96 -5.92 3.97
CA SER A 31 8.63 -7.13 3.22
C SER A 31 9.25 -7.13 1.82
N TYR A 32 9.26 -5.97 1.15
CA TYR A 32 9.87 -5.78 -0.16
C TYR A 32 11.38 -6.04 -0.13
N ASP A 33 12.09 -5.50 0.85
CA ASP A 33 13.55 -5.61 0.97
C ASP A 33 14.04 -7.04 1.26
N ARG A 34 13.14 -7.93 1.69
CA ARG A 34 13.40 -9.35 1.94
C ARG A 34 12.92 -10.25 0.80
N CYS A 35 12.29 -9.67 -0.22
CA CYS A 35 11.81 -10.38 -1.39
C CYS A 35 12.99 -10.68 -2.34
N PRO A 36 13.17 -11.93 -2.79
CA PRO A 36 14.14 -12.23 -3.84
C PRO A 36 13.82 -11.41 -5.09
N THR A 37 14.86 -10.89 -5.75
CA THR A 37 14.71 -9.95 -6.87
C THR A 37 13.86 -10.53 -8.02
N GLU A 38 13.88 -11.85 -8.23
CA GLU A 38 13.04 -12.48 -9.26
C GLU A 38 11.52 -12.38 -9.01
N PHE A 39 11.11 -12.05 -7.78
CA PHE A 39 9.70 -11.90 -7.39
C PHE A 39 9.26 -10.43 -7.22
N ILE A 40 10.19 -9.49 -7.43
CA ILE A 40 9.87 -8.06 -7.44
C ILE A 40 9.23 -7.73 -8.79
N ASP A 41 7.97 -7.29 -8.77
CA ASP A 41 7.21 -6.93 -9.98
C ASP A 41 7.14 -5.42 -10.23
N GLN A 42 7.46 -4.59 -9.21
CA GLN A 42 7.44 -3.13 -9.31
C GLN A 42 8.66 -2.50 -8.63
N PRO A 43 9.18 -1.38 -9.16
CA PRO A 43 10.24 -0.62 -8.49
C PRO A 43 9.80 -0.11 -7.12
N ARG A 44 10.75 -0.03 -6.17
CA ARG A 44 10.51 0.48 -4.80
C ARG A 44 9.84 1.86 -4.80
N ASP A 45 10.31 2.77 -5.65
CA ASP A 45 9.76 4.13 -5.73
C ASP A 45 8.30 4.14 -6.19
N SER A 46 7.91 3.20 -7.07
CA SER A 46 6.52 3.04 -7.51
C SER A 46 5.62 2.56 -6.36
N VAL A 47 6.13 1.66 -5.51
CA VAL A 47 5.42 1.20 -4.30
C VAL A 47 5.20 2.36 -3.33
N ILE A 48 6.24 3.17 -3.08
CA ILE A 48 6.16 4.34 -2.20
C ILE A 48 5.15 5.37 -2.72
N ALA A 49 5.21 5.69 -4.02
CA ALA A 49 4.28 6.63 -4.64
C ALA A 49 2.83 6.14 -4.55
N ALA A 50 2.59 4.85 -4.80
CA ALA A 50 1.26 4.25 -4.72
C ALA A 50 0.70 4.25 -3.29
N TYR A 51 1.54 4.00 -2.28
CA TYR A 51 1.14 4.09 -0.87
C TYR A 51 0.69 5.50 -0.50
N HIS A 52 1.47 6.52 -0.87
CA HIS A 52 1.11 7.90 -0.56
C HIS A 52 -0.18 8.35 -1.26
N GLU A 53 -0.40 7.93 -2.51
CA GLU A 53 -1.64 8.21 -3.21
C GLU A 53 -2.85 7.50 -2.57
N ALA A 54 -2.68 6.24 -2.15
CA ALA A 54 -3.71 5.50 -1.42
C ALA A 54 -4.04 6.14 -0.07
N TRP A 55 -3.03 6.63 0.66
CA TRP A 55 -3.21 7.34 1.91
C TRP A 55 -3.92 8.68 1.73
N ARG A 56 -3.57 9.43 0.68
CA ARG A 56 -4.24 10.68 0.31
C ARG A 56 -5.74 10.47 0.07
N GLN A 57 -6.12 9.35 -0.57
CA GLN A 57 -7.53 9.00 -0.78
C GLN A 57 -8.27 8.70 0.53
N ILE A 58 -7.60 8.08 1.52
CA ILE A 58 -8.16 7.92 2.87
C ILE A 58 -8.40 9.29 3.51
N GLU A 59 -7.41 10.19 3.45
CA GLU A 59 -7.52 11.53 4.03
C GLU A 59 -8.64 12.33 3.36
N ASP A 60 -8.74 12.28 2.04
CA ASP A 60 -9.82 12.93 1.28
C ASP A 60 -11.20 12.40 1.71
N TRP A 61 -11.32 11.07 1.92
CA TRP A 61 -12.57 10.46 2.39
C TRP A 61 -12.93 10.86 3.82
N LEU A 62 -11.95 10.89 4.74
CA LEU A 62 -12.18 11.30 6.13
C LEU A 62 -12.58 12.77 6.27
N ASN A 63 -12.18 13.61 5.30
CA ASN A 63 -12.43 15.04 5.29
C ASN A 63 -13.66 15.45 4.43
N SER A 64 -14.36 14.49 3.81
CA SER A 64 -15.57 14.71 2.99
C SER A 64 -16.84 14.49 3.80
#